data_AF-A0A4S4HJY7-F1
#
_entry.id   AF-A0A4S4HJY7-F1
#
_cell.length_a   1.000
_cell.length_b   1.000
_cell.length_c   1.000
_cell.angle_alpha   90.00
_cell.angle_beta   90.00
_cell.angle_gamma   90.00
#
_symmetry.space_group_name_H-M   'P 1'
#
loop_
_entity.id
_entity.type
_entity.pdbx_description
1 polymer ?
#
loop_
_entity_poly.entity_id
_entity_poly.type
_entity_poly.pdbx_seq_one_letter_code
_entity_poly.pdbx_strand_id
1 'polypeptide(L)'
;MKKTKMKNYMKLFILYLIIVLIYFLLFDYSKLYIKEKINNEFLFQLYLLIGRISMGLGIYFIPEKLGIKIKFRFKFLIAVIAIITTIIFFDIVGLIE
;
A
#
# COMPACT_ATOMS: atom_id res chain seq x y z
N MET A 1 -3.77 17.23 -24.18
CA MET A 1 -2.95 16.07 -23.76
C MET A 1 -2.47 16.08 -22.30
N LYS A 2 -1.99 17.21 -21.72
CA LYS A 2 -1.51 17.26 -20.31
C LYS A 2 -2.58 16.94 -19.24
N LYS A 3 -3.82 17.45 -19.39
CA LYS A 3 -4.93 17.23 -18.44
C LYS A 3 -5.25 15.74 -18.20
N THR A 4 -5.24 14.92 -19.25
CA THR A 4 -5.56 13.49 -19.15
C THR A 4 -4.48 12.70 -18.41
N LYS A 5 -3.21 13.08 -18.56
CA LYS A 5 -2.09 12.47 -17.81
C LYS A 5 -2.16 12.79 -16.32
N MET A 6 -2.42 14.04 -15.95
CA MET A 6 -2.56 14.45 -14.54
C MET A 6 -3.70 13.70 -13.84
N LYS A 7 -4.85 13.55 -14.52
CA LYS A 7 -5.99 12.78 -14.03
C LYS A 7 -5.63 11.31 -13.74
N ASN A 8 -4.83 10.69 -14.61
CA ASN A 8 -4.39 9.31 -14.40
C ASN A 8 -3.41 9.18 -13.22
N TYR A 9 -2.49 10.13 -13.04
CA TYR A 9 -1.60 10.15 -11.89
C TYR A 9 -2.36 10.30 -10.58
N MET A 10 -3.35 11.20 -10.54
CA MET A 10 -4.18 11.40 -9.35
C MET A 10 -5.01 10.16 -9.01
N LYS A 11 -5.61 9.51 -10.02
CA LYS A 11 -6.31 8.23 -9.83
C LYS A 11 -5.39 7.15 -9.26
N LEU A 12 -4.17 7.06 -9.79
CA LEU A 12 -3.16 6.11 -9.34
C LEU A 12 -2.77 6.37 -7.88
N PHE A 13 -2.57 7.63 -7.52
CA PHE A 13 -2.24 8.04 -6.16
C PHE A 13 -3.32 7.65 -5.17
N ILE A 14 -4.59 7.97 -5.45
CA ILE A 14 -5.73 7.61 -4.58
C ILE A 14 -5.81 6.09 -4.40
N LEU A 15 -5.67 5.35 -5.50
CA LEU A 15 -5.68 3.90 -5.47
C LEU A 15 -4.55 3.34 -4.59
N TYR A 16 -3.33 3.84 -4.74
CA TYR A 16 -2.20 3.41 -3.92
C TYR A 16 -2.39 3.78 -2.45
N LEU A 17 -2.96 4.95 -2.17
CA LEU A 17 -3.29 5.35 -0.80
C LEU A 17 -4.27 4.36 -0.15
N ILE A 18 -5.31 3.92 -0.88
CA ILE A 18 -6.24 2.88 -0.42
C ILE A 18 -5.51 1.56 -0.16
N ILE A 19 -4.62 1.12 -1.07
CA ILE A 19 -3.85 -0.12 -0.91
C ILE A 19 -2.97 -0.06 0.35
N VAL A 20 -2.28 1.07 0.57
CA VAL A 20 -1.42 1.27 1.74
C VAL A 20 -2.24 1.26 3.02
N LEU A 21 -3.41 1.92 3.04
CA LEU A 21 -4.32 1.91 4.20
C LEU A 21 -4.81 0.50 4.54
N ILE A 22 -5.25 -0.26 3.54
CA ILE A 22 -5.69 -1.66 3.72
C ILE A 22 -4.52 -2.50 4.24
N TYR A 23 -3.32 -2.33 3.68
CA TYR A 23 -2.13 -3.03 4.15
C TYR A 23 -1.83 -2.71 5.62
N PHE A 24 -1.85 -1.44 6.01
CA PHE A 24 -1.59 -1.03 7.38
C PHE A 24 -2.61 -1.63 8.35
N LEU A 25 -3.90 -1.49 8.07
CA LEU A 25 -4.96 -2.01 8.93
C LEU A 25 -4.89 -3.52 9.11
N LEU A 26 -4.66 -4.25 8.01
CA LEU A 26 -4.61 -5.70 8.04
C LEU A 26 -3.31 -6.19 8.67
N PHE A 27 -2.14 -5.72 8.24
CA PHE A 27 -0.89 -6.39 8.56
C PHE A 27 -0.09 -5.73 9.67
N ASP A 28 -0.21 -4.41 9.85
CA ASP A 28 0.61 -3.67 10.81
C ASP A 28 -0.17 -3.40 12.10
N TYR A 29 -1.37 -2.83 11.98
CA TYR A 29 -2.24 -2.57 13.12
C TYR A 29 -2.70 -3.86 13.82
N SER A 30 -3.09 -4.89 13.05
CA SER A 30 -3.53 -6.16 13.62
C SER A 30 -2.38 -7.11 14.01
N LYS A 31 -1.12 -6.68 13.83
CA LYS A 31 0.08 -7.52 14.00
C LYS A 31 0.15 -8.21 15.35
N LEU A 32 -0.09 -7.46 16.44
CA LEU A 32 -0.06 -8.01 17.80
C LEU A 32 -1.17 -9.04 18.01
N TYR A 33 -2.40 -8.68 17.63
CA TYR A 33 -3.56 -9.58 17.72
C TYR A 33 -3.34 -10.89 16.95
N ILE A 34 -2.82 -10.81 15.72
CA ILE A 34 -2.58 -12.01 14.91
C ILE A 34 -1.42 -12.83 15.45
N LYS A 35 -0.36 -12.18 15.97
CA LYS A 35 0.76 -12.88 16.61
C LYS A 35 0.29 -13.72 17.79
N GLU A 36 -0.56 -13.15 18.66
CA GLU A 36 -1.14 -13.86 19.80
C GLU A 36 -2.08 -14.99 19.38
N LYS A 37 -2.90 -14.76 18.34
CA LYS A 37 -3.90 -15.73 17.89
C LYS A 37 -3.32 -16.92 17.13
N ILE A 38 -2.32 -16.70 16.27
CA ILE A 38 -1.69 -17.77 15.49
C ILE A 38 -0.80 -18.63 16.39
N ASN A 39 -0.16 -18.02 17.41
CA ASN A 39 0.74 -18.68 18.36
C ASN A 39 1.77 -19.63 17.70
N ASN A 40 2.19 -19.27 16.49
CA ASN A 40 3.16 -20.00 15.69
C ASN A 40 3.95 -18.99 14.87
N GLU A 41 5.25 -18.92 15.13
CA GLU A 41 6.12 -17.90 14.55
C GLU A 41 6.23 -18.03 13.02
N PHE A 42 6.32 -19.25 12.50
CA PHE A 42 6.41 -19.50 11.06
C PHE A 42 5.16 -19.02 10.33
N LEU A 43 3.97 -19.38 10.83
CA LEU A 43 2.70 -18.96 10.22
C LEU A 43 2.50 -17.44 10.32
N PHE A 44 2.94 -16.82 11.42
CA PHE A 44 2.92 -15.36 11.56
C PHE A 44 3.85 -14.65 10.57
N GLN A 45 5.07 -15.17 10.36
CA GLN A 45 5.98 -14.62 9.35
C GLN A 45 5.43 -14.82 7.93
N LEU A 46 4.83 -15.98 7.64
CA LEU A 46 4.17 -16.25 6.35
C LEU A 46 3.03 -15.25 6.10
N TYR A 47 2.22 -14.97 7.12
CA TYR A 47 1.15 -13.98 7.07
C TYR A 47 1.68 -12.59 6.68
N LEU A 48 2.72 -12.10 7.36
CA LEU A 48 3.34 -10.80 7.05
C LEU A 48 3.96 -10.78 5.64
N LEU A 49 4.58 -11.88 5.23
CA LEU A 49 5.16 -12.02 3.90
C LEU A 49 4.09 -11.92 2.80
N ILE A 50 2.97 -12.63 2.98
CA ILE A 50 1.82 -12.57 2.05
C ILE A 50 1.32 -11.13 1.91
N GLY A 51 1.22 -10.39 3.02
CA GLY A 51 0.84 -8.98 2.98
C GLY A 51 1.78 -8.13 2.14
N ARG A 52 3.10 -8.25 2.36
CA ARG A 52 4.12 -7.48 1.63
C ARG A 52 4.12 -7.79 0.13
N ILE A 53 4.03 -9.07 -0.22
CA ILE A 53 3.96 -9.51 -1.62
C ILE A 53 2.68 -8.98 -2.27
N SER A 54 1.54 -9.08 -1.59
CA SER A 54 0.25 -8.59 -2.09
C SER A 54 0.27 -7.08 -2.36
N MET A 55 0.89 -6.30 -1.47
CA MET A 55 1.06 -4.86 -1.65
C MET A 55 1.93 -4.55 -2.87
N GLY A 56 3.09 -5.21 -3.01
CA GLY A 56 3.98 -5.03 -4.15
C GLY A 56 3.33 -5.39 -5.49
N LEU A 57 2.60 -6.51 -5.53
CA LEU A 57 1.82 -6.92 -6.71
C LEU A 57 0.72 -5.91 -7.04
N GLY A 58 0.02 -5.39 -6.03
CA GLY A 58 -1.00 -4.36 -6.19
C GLY A 58 -0.46 -3.09 -6.88
N ILE A 59 0.69 -2.60 -6.39
CA ILE A 59 1.35 -1.43 -6.99
C ILE A 59 1.76 -1.70 -8.44
N TYR A 60 2.26 -2.89 -8.73
CA TYR A 60 2.76 -3.25 -10.06
C TYR A 60 1.63 -3.41 -11.10
N PHE A 61 0.64 -4.27 -10.80
CA PHE A 61 -0.34 -4.78 -11.76
C PHE A 61 -1.61 -3.94 -11.88
N ILE A 62 -2.11 -3.33 -10.80
CA ILE A 62 -3.39 -2.62 -10.84
C ILE A 62 -3.41 -1.46 -11.84
N PRO A 63 -2.34 -0.65 -11.99
CA PRO A 63 -2.29 0.39 -13.02
C PRO A 63 -2.49 -0.14 -14.44
N GLU A 64 -1.90 -1.29 -14.73
CA GLU A 64 -2.00 -1.93 -16.05
C GLU A 64 -3.42 -2.42 -16.31
N LYS A 65 -4.07 -3.03 -15.31
CA LYS A 65 -5.47 -3.44 -15.41
C LYS A 65 -6.44 -2.26 -15.61
N LEU A 66 -6.11 -1.09 -15.08
CA LEU A 66 -6.91 0.13 -15.28
C LEU A 66 -6.63 0.84 -16.63
N GLY A 67 -5.82 0.24 -17.51
CA GLY A 67 -5.42 0.85 -18.77
C GLY A 67 -4.48 2.05 -18.62
N ILE A 68 -3.91 2.25 -17.43
CA ILE A 68 -3.02 3.37 -17.12
C ILE A 68 -1.58 2.97 -17.48
N LYS A 69 -1.16 3.31 -18.70
CA LYS A 69 0.21 3.11 -19.17
C LYS A 69 1.15 4.18 -18.61
N ILE A 70 1.75 3.90 -17.45
CA ILE A 70 2.78 4.73 -16.79
C ILE A 70 4.08 3.93 -16.69
N LYS A 71 5.24 4.58 -16.92
CA LYS A 71 6.55 3.93 -16.75
C LYS A 71 6.72 3.49 -15.29
N PHE A 72 7.32 2.32 -15.08
CA PHE A 72 7.51 1.73 -13.75
C PHE A 72 8.11 2.71 -12.71
N ARG A 73 9.12 3.52 -13.09
CA ARG A 73 9.74 4.53 -12.21
C ARG A 73 8.74 5.53 -11.61
N PHE A 74 7.71 5.93 -12.38
CA PHE A 74 6.67 6.83 -11.89
C PHE A 74 5.63 6.11 -11.03
N LYS A 75 5.31 4.84 -11.34
CA LYS A 75 4.47 4.00 -10.47
C LYS A 75 5.12 3.89 -9.08
N PHE A 76 6.41 3.56 -9.05
CA PHE A 76 7.17 3.45 -7.82
C PHE A 76 7.21 4.77 -7.04
N LEU A 77 7.50 5.90 -7.71
CA LEU A 77 7.51 7.21 -7.07
C LEU A 77 6.16 7.55 -6.42
N ILE A 78 5.04 7.29 -7.10
CA ILE A 78 3.70 7.58 -6.57
C ILE A 78 3.39 6.67 -5.39
N ALA A 79 3.81 5.40 -5.42
CA ALA A 79 3.66 4.49 -4.30
C ALA A 79 4.45 4.96 -3.08
N VAL A 80 5.69 5.41 -3.26
CA VAL A 80 6.51 5.99 -2.18
C VAL A 80 5.83 7.22 -1.58
N ILE A 81 5.34 8.15 -2.40
CA ILE A 81 4.62 9.34 -1.91
C ILE A 81 3.36 8.94 -1.14
N ALA A 82 2.60 7.95 -1.62
CA ALA A 82 1.43 7.45 -0.92
C ALA A 82 1.79 6.86 0.45
N ILE A 83 2.86 6.07 0.53
CA ILE A 83 3.37 5.52 1.81
C ILE A 83 3.74 6.64 2.78
N ILE A 84 4.54 7.63 2.34
CA ILE A 84 4.94 8.77 3.17
C ILE A 84 3.70 9.53 3.66
N THR A 85 2.74 9.78 2.78
CA THR A 85 1.49 10.47 3.11
C THR A 85 0.70 9.71 4.16
N THR A 86 0.61 8.38 4.03
CA THR A 86 -0.07 7.54 5.01
C THR A 86 0.64 7.52 6.37
N ILE A 87 1.98 7.47 6.40
CA ILE A 87 2.75 7.54 7.66
C ILE A 87 2.48 8.87 8.37
N ILE A 88 2.60 10.00 7.66
CA ILE A 88 2.34 11.33 8.23
C ILE A 88 0.89 11.43 8.73
N PHE A 89 -0.07 10.92 7.96
CA PHE A 89 -1.47 10.92 8.36
C PHE A 89 -1.68 10.15 9.67
N PHE A 90 -1.07 8.98 9.80
CA PHE A 90 -1.21 8.17 11.01
C PHE A 90 -0.48 8.73 12.22
N ASP A 91 0.68 9.34 12.02
CA ASP A 91 1.40 10.10 13.05
C ASP A 91 0.52 11.24 13.61
N ILE A 92 -0.09 12.05 12.73
CA ILE A 92 -1.02 13.14 13.13
C ILE A 92 -2.23 12.60 13.90
N VAL A 93 -2.75 11.43 13.53
CA VAL A 93 -3.92 10.81 14.17
C VAL A 93 -3.53 10.03 15.44
N GLY A 94 -2.24 9.93 15.77
CA GLY A 94 -1.73 9.19 16.94
C GLY A 94 -1.88 7.67 16.81
N LEU A 95 -1.91 7.15 15.58
CA LEU A 95 -1.99 5.71 15.29
C LEU A 95 -0.60 5.06 15.15
N ILE A 96 0.45 5.87 15.12
CA ILE A 96 1.86 5.47 15.15
C ILE A 96 2.50 6.33 16.25
N GLU A 97 3.26 5.71 17.16
CA GLU A 97 4.11 6.39 18.16
C GLU A 97 5.42 6.89 17.56
#